data_AF-A0AA50Q8M9-F1
#
_entry.id   AF-A0AA50Q8M9-F1
#
_cell.length_a   1.000
_cell.length_b   1.000
_cell.length_c   1.000
_cell.angle_alpha   90.00
_cell.angle_beta   90.00
_cell.angle_gamma   90.00
#
_symmetry.space_group_name_H-M   'P 1'
#
loop_
_entity.id
_entity.type
_entity.pdbx_description
1 polymer ?
#
loop_
_entity_poly.entity_id
_entity_poly.type
_entity_poly.pdbx_seq_one_letter_code
_entity_poly.pdbx_strand_id
1 'polypeptide(L)' 'MNLNDAPAHIQLAVDLIELLEINEVRPEVALAALAIVTRDFEHKLAEQHDDSDAG' A
#
# COMPACT_ATOMS: atom_id res chain seq x y z
N MET A 1 18.19 15.37 5.86
CA MET A 1 17.23 14.86 4.85
C MET A 1 15.87 14.91 5.51
N ASN A 2 14.96 15.74 5.01
CA ASN A 2 13.66 15.96 5.63
C ASN A 2 12.68 14.93 5.04
N LEU A 3 11.84 14.29 5.86
CA LEU A 3 10.93 13.22 5.41
C LEU A 3 9.92 13.74 4.37
N ASN A 4 9.63 15.05 4.38
CA ASN A 4 8.74 15.73 3.44
C ASN A 4 9.20 15.72 1.97
N ASP A 5 10.49 15.47 1.71
CA ASP A 5 11.03 15.38 0.33
C ASP A 5 11.09 13.93 -0.19
N ALA A 6 10.62 12.95 0.59
CA ALA A 6 10.64 11.56 0.18
C ALA A 6 9.57 11.28 -0.89
N PRO A 7 9.77 10.28 -1.78
CA PRO A 7 8.71 9.83 -2.68
C PRO A 7 7.42 9.49 -1.93
N ALA A 8 6.26 9.74 -2.55
CA ALA A 8 4.94 9.54 -1.91
C ALA A 8 4.75 8.13 -1.33
N HIS A 9 5.27 7.10 -2.00
CA HIS A 9 5.21 5.72 -1.51
C HIS A 9 6.04 5.48 -0.25
N ILE A 10 7.15 6.21 -0.07
CA ILE A 10 7.98 6.13 1.15
C ILE A 10 7.27 6.81 2.31
N GLN A 11 6.69 8.00 2.09
CA GLN A 11 5.91 8.70 3.12
C GLN A 11 4.73 7.83 3.59
N LEU A 12 3.96 7.29 2.63
CA LEU A 12 2.84 6.41 2.93
C LEU A 12 3.27 5.14 3.68
N ALA A 13 4.43 4.56 3.35
CA ALA A 13 4.94 3.40 4.07
C ALA A 13 5.26 3.74 5.54
N VAL A 14 5.81 4.93 5.82
CA VAL A 14 6.08 5.37 7.19
C VAL A 14 4.78 5.55 7.97
N ASP A 15 3.79 6.24 7.38
CA ASP A 15 2.48 6.46 8.02
C ASP A 15 1.77 5.12 8.31
N LEU A 16 1.86 4.16 7.39
CA LEU A 16 1.29 2.83 7.55
C LEU A 16 1.98 2.04 8.68
N ILE A 17 3.30 2.13 8.79
CA ILE A 17 4.05 1.47 9.88
C ILE A 17 3.63 2.07 11.22
N GLU A 18 3.58 3.39 11.34
CA GLU A 18 3.14 4.07 12.57
C GLU A 18 1.72 3.63 12.96
N LEU A 19 0.79 3.59 12.00
CA LEU A 19 -0.57 3.14 12.26
C LEU A 19 -0.63 1.70 12.78
N LEU A 20 0.16 0.79 12.18
CA LEU A 20 0.20 -0.61 12.59
C LEU A 20 0.80 -0.78 14.00
N GLU A 21 1.83 0.00 14.33
CA GLU A 21 2.45 0.02 15.65
C GLU A 21 1.51 0.56 16.73
N ILE A 22 0.80 1.66 16.45
CA ILE A 22 -0.21 2.25 17.37
C ILE A 22 -1.33 1.25 17.69
N ASN A 23 -1.68 0.40 16.73
CA ASN A 23 -2.70 -0.65 16.89
C ASN A 23 -2.12 -1.98 17.41
N GLU A 24 -0.85 -2.01 17.82
CA GLU A 24 -0.14 -3.18 18.34
C GLU A 24 -0.25 -4.41 17.40
N VAL A 25 -0.29 -4.16 16.09
CA VAL A 25 -0.44 -5.21 15.09
C VAL A 25 0.88 -5.99 15.00
N ARG A 26 0.79 -7.30 15.22
CA ARG A 26 1.96 -8.19 15.08
C ARG A 26 2.52 -8.13 13.65
N PRO A 27 3.85 -8.12 13.46
CA PRO A 27 4.46 -8.04 12.13
C PRO A 27 3.96 -9.09 11.14
N GLU A 28 3.74 -10.33 11.59
CA GLU A 28 3.28 -11.42 10.72
C GLU A 28 1.85 -11.18 10.22
N VAL A 29 1.01 -10.57 11.05
CA VAL A 29 -0.37 -10.20 10.69
C VAL A 29 -0.36 -9.00 9.75
N ALA A 30 0.49 -8.00 10.02
CA ALA A 30 0.67 -6.84 9.15
C ALA A 30 1.12 -7.26 7.75
N LEU A 31 2.13 -8.12 7.64
CA LEU A 31 2.63 -8.63 6.35
C LEU A 31 1.55 -9.41 5.58
N ALA A 32 0.78 -10.27 6.26
CA ALA A 32 -0.31 -10.99 5.64
C ALA A 32 -1.42 -10.05 5.12
N ALA A 33 -1.77 -9.03 5.89
CA ALA A 33 -2.75 -8.01 5.49
C ALA A 33 -2.25 -7.17 4.32
N LEU A 34 -0.98 -6.74 4.35
CA LEU A 34 -0.38 -5.97 3.26
C LEU A 34 -0.35 -6.77 1.96
N ALA A 35 -0.09 -8.08 1.99
CA ALA A 35 -0.15 -8.93 0.80
C ALA A 35 -1.56 -8.95 0.16
N ILE A 36 -2.61 -8.93 0.98
CA ILE A 36 -4.00 -8.84 0.48
C ILE A 36 -4.25 -7.48 -0.17
N VAL A 37 -3.82 -6.39 0.49
CA VAL A 37 -3.94 -5.03 -0.02
C VAL A 37 -3.20 -4.87 -1.35
N THR A 38 -1.95 -5.36 -1.44
CA THR A 38 -1.17 -5.34 -2.69
C THR A 38 -1.93 -6.01 -3.82
N ARG A 39 -2.46 -7.22 -3.59
CA ARG A 39 -3.22 -7.96 -4.61
C ARG A 39 -4.49 -7.22 -5.06
N ASP A 40 -5.20 -6.58 -4.14
CA ASP A 40 -6.39 -5.78 -4.46
C ASP A 40 -6.06 -4.59 -5.37
N PHE A 41 -4.96 -3.88 -5.10
CA PHE A 41 -4.51 -2.78 -5.96
C PHE A 41 -3.95 -3.27 -7.31
N GLU A 42 -3.26 -4.41 -7.34
CA GLU A 42 -2.84 -5.04 -8.60
C GLU A 42 -4.05 -5.39 -9.49
N HIS A 43 -5.11 -5.96 -8.89
CA HIS A 43 -6.35 -6.26 -9.60
C HIS A 43 -7.00 -4.97 -10.14
N LYS A 44 -7.10 -3.91 -9.32
CA LYS A 44 -7.66 -2.62 -9.77
C LYS A 44 -6.87 -2.00 -10.92
N LEU A 45 -5.54 -2.12 -10.90
CA LEU A 45 -4.69 -1.65 -12.00
C LEU A 45 -4.89 -2.46 -13.29
N ALA A 46 -5.15 -3.76 -13.16
CA ALA A 46 -5.47 -4.62 -14.30
C ALA A 46 -6.86 -4.30 -14.87
N GLU A 47 -7.86 -4.08 -14.01
CA GLU A 47 -9.22 -3.66 -14.43
C GLU A 47 -9.22 -2.30 -15.14
N GLN A 48 -8.40 -1.34 -14.67
CA GLN A 48 -8.22 -0.05 -15.35
C GLN A 48 -7.58 -0.17 -16.74
N HIS A 49 -6.76 -1.19 -16.98
CA HIS A 49 -6.20 -1.47 -18.30
C HIS A 49 -7.24 -2.11 -19.24
N ASP A 50 -8.14 -2.95 -18.72
CA ASP A 50 -9.16 -3.64 -19.51
C ASP A 50 -10.26 -2.68 -20.00
N ASP A 51 -10.61 -1.66 -19.21
CA ASP A 51 -11.53 -0.58 -19.62
C ASP A 51 -10.93 0.36 -20.69
N SER A 52 -9.61 0.37 -20.86
CA SER A 52 -8.90 1.28 -21.79
C SER A 52 -8.71 0.69 -23.19
N ASP A 53 -8.87 -0.62 -23.38
CA ASP A 53 -8.72 -1.35 -24.66
C ASP A 53 -10.06 -1.69 -25.33
N ALA A 54 -11.19 -1.31 -24.71
CA ALA A 54 -12.55 -1.53 -25.22
C ALA A 54 -13.14 -0.34 -26.02
N GLY A 55 -12.29 0.54 -26.56
CA GLY A 55 -12.67 1.76 -27.30
C GLY A 55 -12.42 1.69 -28.81
#